data_AF-A0A327M2C0-F1
#
_entry.id   AF-A0A327M2C0-F1
#
_cell.length_a   1.000
_cell.length_b   1.000
_cell.length_c   1.000
_cell.angle_alpha   90.00
_cell.angle_beta   90.00
_cell.angle_gamma   90.00
#
_symmetry.space_group_name_H-M   'P 1'
#
loop_
_entity.id
_entity.type
_entity.pdbx_description
1 polymer ?
#
loop_
_entity_poly.entity_id
_entity_poly.type
_entity_poly.pdbx_seq_one_letter_code
_entity_poly.pdbx_strand_id
1 'polypeptide(L)'
;MTDLLRVIDRLRRPRLLIQAARAGATEYCRAPHLRRVMGPGQTPRTDTALRRLIEIESDLNDQRVAGYAGYSIVHHVDVLIAMLAEAGIARHCRSPEATEMSGPLATLTPAE
;
A
#
# COMPACT_ATOMS: atom_id res chain seq x y z
N MET A 1 -6.77 -9.53 -6.39
CA MET A 1 -5.70 -8.79 -5.67
C MET A 1 -4.66 -8.19 -6.63
N THR A 2 -4.10 -8.95 -7.58
CA THR A 2 -3.12 -8.48 -8.57
C THR A 2 -3.60 -7.26 -9.40
N ASP A 3 -4.89 -7.23 -9.75
CA ASP A 3 -5.45 -6.10 -10.52
C ASP A 3 -5.43 -4.77 -9.76
N LEU A 4 -5.62 -4.80 -8.44
CA LEU A 4 -5.56 -3.59 -7.61
C LEU A 4 -4.15 -3.00 -7.57
N LEU A 5 -3.13 -3.86 -7.49
CA LEU A 5 -1.73 -3.42 -7.52
C LEU A 5 -1.36 -2.80 -8.88
N ARG A 6 -1.85 -3.39 -9.98
CA ARG A 6 -1.67 -2.83 -11.32
C ARG A 6 -2.33 -1.46 -11.49
N VAL A 7 -3.49 -1.24 -10.85
CA VAL A 7 -4.14 0.07 -10.84
C VAL A 7 -3.24 1.10 -10.16
N ILE A 8 -2.68 0.78 -8.99
CA ILE A 8 -1.78 1.67 -8.23
C ILE A 8 -0.53 2.02 -9.03
N ASP A 9 0.09 1.05 -9.70
CA ASP A 9 1.29 1.27 -10.50
C ASP A 9 1.05 2.20 -11.70
N ARG A 10 -0.19 2.30 -12.17
CA ARG A 10 -0.59 3.16 -13.30
C ARG A 10 -1.03 4.55 -12.88
N LEU A 11 -1.16 4.84 -11.58
CA LEU A 11 -1.58 6.16 -11.11
C LEU A 11 -0.52 7.21 -11.48
N ARG A 12 -0.94 8.20 -12.28
CA ARG A 12 -0.14 9.37 -12.62
C ARG A 12 -0.50 10.49 -11.65
N ARG A 13 0.39 10.77 -10.69
CA ARG A 13 0.19 11.84 -9.70
C ARG A 13 1.36 12.83 -9.71
N PRO A 14 1.12 14.10 -9.32
CA PRO A 14 2.20 15.06 -9.12
C PRO A 14 3.30 14.49 -8.24
N ARG A 15 4.57 14.67 -8.66
CA ARG A 15 5.73 14.04 -8.00
C ARG A 15 5.80 14.36 -6.51
N LEU A 16 5.44 15.57 -6.12
CA LEU A 16 5.44 16.03 -4.73
C LEU A 16 4.48 15.24 -3.83
N LEU A 17 3.28 14.90 -4.31
CA LEU A 17 2.32 14.08 -3.54
C LEU A 17 2.87 12.68 -3.30
N ILE A 18 3.46 12.07 -4.34
CA ILE A 18 4.05 10.74 -4.24
C ILE A 18 5.27 10.75 -3.32
N GLN A 19 6.11 11.80 -3.37
CA GLN A 19 7.27 11.93 -2.49
C GLN A 19 6.84 12.06 -1.02
N ALA A 20 5.85 12.91 -0.73
CA ALA A 20 5.29 13.05 0.62
C ALA A 20 4.71 11.72 1.11
N ALA A 21 3.94 11.04 0.25
CA ALA A 21 3.33 9.77 0.60
C ALA A 21 4.37 8.65 0.85
N ARG A 22 5.45 8.61 0.07
CA ARG A 22 6.54 7.65 0.27
C ARG A 22 7.25 7.87 1.61
N ALA A 23 7.50 9.13 1.98
CA ALA A 23 8.08 9.44 3.28
C ALA A 23 7.14 9.04 4.42
N GLY A 24 5.84 9.38 4.34
CA GLY A 24 4.88 8.99 5.36
C GLY A 24 4.62 7.48 5.45
N ALA A 25 4.75 6.74 4.34
CA ALA A 25 4.55 5.29 4.32
C ALA A 25 5.54 4.52 5.19
N THR A 26 6.72 5.08 5.52
CA THR A 26 7.67 4.43 6.44
C THR A 26 7.20 4.45 7.90
N GLU A 27 6.30 5.37 8.25
CA GLU A 27 5.75 5.56 9.60
C GLU A 27 4.31 5.04 9.72
N TYR A 28 3.82 4.34 8.69
CA TYR A 28 2.43 3.91 8.60
C TYR A 28 2.08 2.88 9.68
N CYS A 29 1.19 3.29 10.59
CA CYS A 29 0.51 2.44 11.56
C CYS A 29 -0.93 2.13 11.11
N ARG A 30 -1.20 0.86 10.79
CA ARG A 30 -2.41 0.41 10.09
C ARG A 30 -3.73 0.87 10.70
N ALA A 31 -3.98 0.55 11.97
CA ALA A 31 -5.25 0.84 12.63
C ALA A 31 -5.56 2.36 12.73
N PRO A 32 -4.68 3.22 13.29
CA PRO A 32 -5.00 4.65 13.42
C PRO A 32 -5.08 5.37 12.07
N HIS A 33 -4.23 5.04 11.11
CA HIS A 33 -4.26 5.68 9.79
C HIS A 33 -5.51 5.28 8.98
N LEU A 34 -5.87 4.00 8.95
CA LEU A 34 -7.10 3.59 8.26
C LEU A 34 -8.35 4.19 8.90
N ARG A 35 -8.38 4.29 10.24
CA ARG A 35 -9.48 4.96 10.94
C ARG A 35 -9.56 6.45 10.61
N ARG A 36 -8.42 7.13 10.46
CA ARG A 36 -8.37 8.55 10.09
C ARG A 36 -8.88 8.79 8.67
N VAL A 37 -8.53 7.92 7.73
CA VAL A 37 -8.86 8.08 6.31
C VAL A 37 -10.26 7.56 5.96
N MET A 38 -10.70 6.45 6.56
CA MET A 38 -11.99 5.81 6.24
C MET A 38 -13.09 6.10 7.27
N GLY A 39 -12.75 6.78 8.37
CA GLY A 39 -13.64 7.00 9.49
C GLY A 39 -13.64 5.86 10.53
N PRO A 40 -14.46 5.99 11.58
CA PRO A 40 -14.55 5.01 12.66
C PRO A 40 -15.09 3.66 12.16
N GLY A 41 -14.44 2.58 12.56
CA GLY A 41 -14.86 1.22 12.20
C GLY A 41 -13.79 0.17 12.46
N GLN A 42 -14.14 -1.10 12.21
CA GLN A 42 -13.19 -2.20 12.24
C GLN A 42 -12.18 -2.05 11.09
N THR A 43 -10.89 -2.21 11.38
CA THR A 43 -9.84 -2.19 10.36
C THR A 43 -10.08 -3.30 9.33
N PRO A 44 -10.39 -2.98 8.07
CA PRO A 44 -10.73 -3.98 7.06
C PRO A 44 -9.51 -4.82 6.68
N ARG A 45 -9.73 -5.92 5.95
CA ARG A 45 -8.64 -6.68 5.30
C ARG A 45 -7.97 -5.84 4.22
N THR A 46 -6.70 -6.10 3.94
CA THR A 46 -5.86 -5.28 3.03
C THR A 46 -6.45 -5.12 1.63
N ASP A 47 -7.06 -6.16 1.07
CA ASP A 47 -7.73 -6.11 -0.23
C ASP A 47 -8.94 -5.15 -0.24
N THR A 48 -9.76 -5.21 0.81
CA THR A 48 -10.93 -4.34 0.98
C THR A 48 -10.48 -2.91 1.28
N ALA A 49 -9.42 -2.74 2.08
CA ALA A 49 -8.82 -1.45 2.38
C ALA A 49 -8.33 -0.77 1.10
N LEU A 50 -7.56 -1.48 0.27
CA LEU A 50 -7.01 -0.95 -0.97
C LEU A 50 -8.10 -0.51 -1.95
N ARG A 51 -9.17 -1.29 -2.11
CA ARG A 51 -10.28 -0.92 -3.00
C ARG A 51 -10.91 0.41 -2.57
N ARG A 52 -11.22 0.56 -1.28
CA ARG A 52 -11.79 1.80 -0.74
C ARG A 52 -10.83 2.98 -0.85
N LEU A 53 -9.55 2.76 -0.59
CA LEU A 53 -8.55 3.83 -0.71
C LEU A 53 -8.42 4.33 -2.16
N ILE A 54 -8.49 3.44 -3.15
CA ILE A 54 -8.47 3.82 -4.58
C ILE A 54 -9.68 4.68 -4.93
N GLU A 55 -10.86 4.35 -4.42
CA GLU A 55 -12.09 5.14 -4.63
C GLU A 55 -11.93 6.55 -4.04
N ILE A 56 -11.54 6.64 -2.76
CA ILE A 56 -11.32 7.93 -2.08
C ILE A 56 -10.23 8.76 -2.79
N GLU A 57 -9.16 8.12 -3.23
CA GLU A 57 -8.07 8.79 -3.93
C GLU A 57 -8.54 9.37 -5.28
N SER A 58 -9.34 8.61 -6.04
CA SER A 58 -9.91 9.09 -7.30
C SER A 58 -10.76 10.34 -7.07
N ASP A 59 -11.64 10.32 -6.07
CA ASP A 59 -12.49 11.46 -5.73
C ASP A 59 -11.66 12.70 -5.34
N LEU A 60 -10.60 12.51 -4.56
CA LEU A 60 -9.69 13.60 -4.18
C LEU A 60 -8.89 14.14 -5.35
N ASN A 61 -8.49 13.27 -6.29
CA ASN A 61 -7.82 13.73 -7.50
C ASN A 61 -8.78 14.54 -8.40
N ASP A 62 -10.03 14.13 -8.51
CA ASP A 62 -11.04 14.86 -9.28
C ASP A 62 -11.31 16.24 -8.66
N GLN A 63 -11.44 16.31 -7.34
CA GLN A 63 -11.52 17.58 -6.61
C GLN A 63 -10.28 18.47 -6.84
N ARG A 64 -9.08 17.88 -6.84
CA ARG A 64 -7.83 18.60 -7.10
C ARG A 64 -7.79 19.19 -8.51
N VAL A 65 -8.18 18.41 -9.52
CA VAL A 65 -8.18 18.84 -10.93
C VAL A 65 -9.26 19.88 -11.18
N ALA A 66 -10.42 19.75 -10.54
CA ALA A 66 -11.52 20.72 -10.63
C ALA A 66 -11.26 22.01 -9.83
N GLY A 67 -10.21 22.07 -9.00
CA GLY A 67 -9.96 23.21 -8.13
C GLY A 67 -11.02 23.39 -7.05
N TYR A 68 -11.62 22.29 -6.57
CA TYR A 68 -12.73 22.31 -5.64
C TYR A 68 -12.31 22.97 -4.30
N ALA A 69 -13.14 23.88 -3.78
CA ALA A 69 -12.82 24.62 -2.55
C ALA A 69 -12.69 23.73 -1.31
N GLY A 70 -13.35 22.56 -1.31
CA GLY A 70 -13.24 21.56 -0.25
C GLY A 70 -12.05 20.60 -0.40
N TYR A 71 -11.23 20.74 -1.44
CA TYR A 71 -10.08 19.87 -1.65
C TYR A 71 -9.07 20.01 -0.50
N SER A 72 -8.78 18.88 0.16
CA SER A 72 -7.76 18.81 1.21
C SER A 72 -6.54 18.02 0.71
N ILE A 73 -5.44 18.75 0.50
CA ILE A 73 -4.15 18.13 0.15
C ILE A 73 -3.64 17.23 1.27
N VAL A 74 -3.89 17.58 2.54
CA VAL A 74 -3.49 16.78 3.70
C VAL A 74 -4.20 15.43 3.67
N HIS A 75 -5.51 15.43 3.42
CA HIS A 75 -6.28 14.20 3.30
C HIS A 75 -5.80 13.34 2.11
N HIS A 76 -5.49 13.97 0.97
CA HIS A 76 -4.98 13.26 -0.20
C HIS A 76 -3.63 12.59 0.08
N VAL A 77 -2.72 13.26 0.78
CA VAL A 77 -1.46 12.66 1.21
C VAL A 77 -1.71 11.50 2.18
N ASP A 78 -2.59 11.65 3.18
CA ASP A 78 -2.95 10.57 4.12
C ASP A 78 -3.47 9.31 3.39
N VAL A 79 -4.33 9.50 2.39
CA VAL A 79 -4.85 8.41 1.55
C VAL A 79 -3.73 7.73 0.76
N LEU A 80 -2.86 8.52 0.12
CA LEU A 80 -1.72 7.99 -0.65
C LEU A 80 -0.72 7.23 0.24
N ILE A 81 -0.46 7.70 1.46
CA ILE A 81 0.36 7.00 2.46
C ILE A 81 -0.22 5.62 2.72
N ALA A 82 -1.52 5.55 3.05
CA ALA A 82 -2.21 4.31 3.34
C ALA A 82 -2.21 3.36 2.12
N MET A 83 -2.42 3.88 0.90
CA MET A 83 -2.39 3.08 -0.33
C MET A 83 -1.02 2.44 -0.58
N LEU A 84 0.05 3.22 -0.49
CA LEU A 84 1.40 2.73 -0.74
C LEU A 84 1.81 1.68 0.30
N ALA A 85 1.47 1.90 1.56
CA ALA A 85 1.77 0.98 2.64
C ALA A 85 0.96 -0.33 2.53
N GLU A 86 -0.36 -0.26 2.34
CA GLU A 86 -1.20 -1.45 2.17
C GLU A 86 -0.83 -2.24 0.90
N ALA A 87 -0.44 -1.56 -0.18
CA ALA A 87 0.07 -2.22 -1.38
C ALA A 87 1.40 -2.95 -1.10
N GLY A 88 2.25 -2.37 -0.25
CA GLY A 88 3.44 -3.02 0.28
C GLY A 88 3.08 -4.31 1.01
N ILE A 89 2.16 -4.24 1.98
CA ILE A 89 1.70 -5.41 2.75
C ILE A 89 1.14 -6.50 1.81
N ALA A 90 0.29 -6.13 0.85
CA ALA A 90 -0.29 -7.06 -0.11
C ALA A 90 0.77 -7.75 -1.00
N ARG A 91 1.87 -7.06 -1.33
CA ARG A 91 3.00 -7.65 -2.07
C ARG A 91 3.76 -8.66 -1.22
N HIS A 92 4.05 -8.35 0.04
CA HIS A 92 4.77 -9.26 0.94
C HIS A 92 3.94 -10.51 1.27
N CYS A 93 2.63 -10.36 1.54
CA CYS A 93 1.75 -11.51 1.78
C CYS A 93 1.57 -12.41 0.54
N ARG A 94 1.86 -11.89 -0.67
CA ARG A 94 1.85 -12.68 -1.91
C ARG A 94 3.12 -13.48 -2.13
N SER A 95 4.21 -13.22 -1.40
CA SER A 95 5.50 -13.86 -1.58
C SER A 95 5.84 -14.77 -0.38
N PRO A 96 5.44 -16.05 -0.42
CA PRO A 96 6.04 -17.07 0.44
C PRO A 96 7.01 -18.02 -0.31
N GLU A 97 7.63 -17.61 -1.43
CA GLU A 97 8.39 -18.54 -2.29
C GLU A 97 9.75 -17.95 -2.72
N ALA A 98 10.72 -17.88 -1.78
CA ALA A 98 12.15 -17.68 -2.08
C ALA A 98 13.07 -18.09 -0.90
N THR A 99 12.64 -19.03 -0.06
CA THR A 99 13.47 -19.61 1.00
C THR A 99 13.36 -21.13 1.01
N GLU A 100 13.45 -21.75 -0.16
CA GLU A 100 14.07 -23.06 -0.23
C GLU A 100 15.59 -22.86 -0.31
N MET A 101 16.15 -22.65 0.89
CA MET A 101 17.40 -23.22 1.38
C MET A 101 18.49 -23.51 0.34
N SER A 102 19.36 -22.52 0.17
CA SER A 102 20.77 -22.75 -0.10
C SER A 102 21.45 -23.36 1.14
N GLY A 103 21.78 -24.66 1.05
CA GLY A 103 22.93 -25.35 1.68
C GLY A 103 22.85 -25.77 3.18
N PRO A 104 23.66 -26.75 3.66
CA PRO A 104 24.97 -27.13 3.10
C PRO A 104 25.24 -28.65 2.91
N LEU A 105 26.35 -28.87 2.20
CA LEU A 105 27.22 -30.05 2.05
C LEU A 105 27.28 -31.05 3.25
N ALA A 106 27.50 -32.32 2.89
CA ALA A 106 28.19 -33.39 3.63
C ALA A 106 27.35 -34.49 4.31
N THR A 107 27.24 -35.62 3.61
CA THR A 107 27.52 -36.94 4.20
C THR A 107 28.48 -37.70 3.28
N LEU A 108 29.78 -37.53 3.54
CA LEU A 108 30.77 -38.57 3.27
C LEU A 108 30.72 -39.51 4.48
N THR A 109 30.33 -40.78 4.27
CA THR A 109 30.81 -41.88 5.10
C THR A 109 30.82 -43.15 4.23
N PRO A 110 31.93 -43.91 4.23
CA PRO A 110 32.08 -45.09 3.39
C PRO A 110 31.38 -46.30 4.02
N ALA A 111 30.88 -47.21 3.18
CA ALA A 111 30.49 -48.55 3.62
C ALA A 111 31.22 -49.55 2.72
N GLU A 112 31.76 -50.54 3.42
CA GLU A 112 32.65 -51.66 3.07
C GLU A 112 32.39 -52.37 1.73
#